data_AF-A0A147B739-F1
#
_entry.id   AF-A0A147B739-F1
#
_cell.length_a   1.000
_cell.length_b   1.000
_cell.length_c   1.000
_cell.angle_alpha   90.00
_cell.angle_beta   90.00
_cell.angle_gamma   90.00
#
_symmetry.space_group_name_H-M   'P 1'
#
loop_
_entity.id
_entity.type
_entity.pdbx_description
1 polymer ?
#
loop_
_entity_poly.entity_id
_entity_poly.type
_entity_poly.pdbx_seq_one_letter_code
_entity_poly.pdbx_strand_id
1 'polypeptide(L)'
;HCSGCGGISSDSEIIDFCSFLPTNMGRSTTTFACLSLYLCLCGAAAYVESVAGSVDPDLGHFQPMVALLCDHGKVHNQYLTEGQRWVSDPDPKAVCTKERLEILEYCRKVYPKRDIRNIVENMHYFKISGWCKVGQKRCKGTHWVKPFRCLEGPFQSDALLVPEHCLFD
;
A
#
# COMPACT_ATOMS: atom_id res chain seq x y z
N HIS A 1 4.47 -45.47 -2.96
CA HIS A 1 5.61 -44.58 -2.64
C HIS A 1 5.10 -43.15 -2.81
N CYS A 2 5.01 -42.42 -1.69
CA CYS A 2 4.55 -41.04 -1.48
C CYS A 2 3.42 -40.45 -2.35
N SER A 3 2.22 -40.54 -1.78
CA SER A 3 1.08 -39.64 -2.02
C SER A 3 1.37 -38.25 -1.44
N GLY A 4 0.88 -37.19 -2.11
CA GLY A 4 0.97 -35.81 -1.64
C GLY A 4 -0.40 -35.15 -1.54
N CYS A 5 -0.77 -34.84 -0.29
CA CYS A 5 -1.75 -33.86 0.21
C CYS A 5 -3.20 -33.99 -0.30
N GLY A 6 -4.20 -34.36 0.50
CA GLY A 6 -4.44 -33.90 1.88
C GLY A 6 -5.08 -32.51 1.83
N GLY A 7 -6.40 -32.47 1.61
CA GLY A 7 -7.23 -31.26 1.63
C GLY A 7 -8.39 -31.47 2.59
N ILE A 8 -8.56 -30.49 3.48
CA ILE A 8 -9.34 -30.49 4.72
C ILE A 8 -10.86 -30.38 4.43
N SER A 9 -11.64 -31.11 5.23
CA SER A 9 -13.09 -30.99 5.36
C SER A 9 -13.49 -29.61 5.89
N SER A 10 -14.49 -28.97 5.26
CA SER A 10 -15.80 -28.62 5.87
C SER A 10 -16.46 -27.43 5.15
N ASP A 11 -17.61 -27.73 4.55
CA ASP A 11 -18.82 -26.90 4.40
C ASP A 11 -18.81 -25.62 3.55
N SER A 12 -19.18 -25.77 2.28
CA SER A 12 -20.38 -25.11 1.72
C SER A 12 -20.65 -25.55 0.27
N GLU A 13 -21.70 -26.34 0.12
CA GLU A 13 -22.51 -26.62 -1.09
C GLU A 13 -21.84 -27.37 -2.26
N ILE A 14 -22.07 -28.68 -2.26
CA ILE A 14 -22.05 -29.56 -3.44
C ILE A 14 -23.15 -29.06 -4.38
N ILE A 15 -22.77 -28.42 -5.48
CA ILE A 15 -23.66 -28.25 -6.62
C ILE A 15 -23.44 -29.45 -7.54
N ASP A 16 -24.26 -30.49 -7.30
CA ASP A 16 -24.40 -31.65 -8.17
C ASP A 16 -25.28 -31.24 -9.37
N PHE A 17 -24.65 -30.93 -10.51
CA PHE A 17 -25.35 -30.71 -11.78
C PHE A 17 -25.03 -31.84 -12.75
N CYS A 18 -25.17 -33.08 -12.29
CA CYS A 18 -25.30 -34.22 -13.17
C CYS A 18 -26.78 -34.36 -13.55
N SER A 19 -27.29 -33.55 -14.49
CA SER A 19 -28.55 -33.84 -15.20
C SER A 19 -28.80 -32.84 -16.34
N PHE A 20 -28.57 -33.30 -17.56
CA PHE A 20 -29.41 -33.15 -18.77
C PHE A 20 -28.53 -33.30 -20.02
N LEU A 21 -28.20 -34.54 -20.35
CA LEU A 21 -27.74 -34.90 -21.68
C LEU A 21 -28.96 -35.38 -22.49
N PRO A 22 -29.46 -34.61 -23.47
CA PRO A 22 -30.26 -35.20 -24.52
C PRO A 22 -29.33 -35.98 -25.45
N THR A 23 -29.63 -37.26 -25.57
CA THR A 23 -29.09 -38.18 -26.55
C THR A 23 -29.32 -37.66 -27.97
N ASN A 24 -28.24 -37.71 -28.76
CA ASN A 24 -28.25 -37.90 -30.22
C ASN A 24 -28.58 -36.67 -31.11
N MET A 25 -27.56 -35.87 -31.48
CA MET A 25 -27.33 -35.44 -32.88
C MET A 25 -25.98 -34.72 -33.03
N GLY A 26 -25.14 -35.16 -33.97
CA GLY A 26 -24.03 -34.37 -34.54
C GLY A 26 -22.76 -34.22 -33.70
N ARG A 27 -21.82 -35.17 -33.86
CA ARG A 27 -20.47 -35.16 -33.26
C ARG A 27 -19.62 -33.91 -33.56
N SER A 28 -20.02 -33.11 -34.56
CA SER A 28 -19.30 -31.90 -34.99
C SER A 28 -19.83 -30.62 -34.35
N THR A 29 -21.08 -30.55 -33.88
CA THR A 29 -21.70 -29.31 -33.35
C THR A 29 -21.42 -29.11 -31.86
N THR A 30 -21.28 -30.20 -31.11
CA THR A 30 -20.99 -30.19 -29.67
C THR A 30 -19.57 -29.69 -29.36
N THR A 31 -18.60 -29.97 -30.23
CA THR A 31 -17.20 -29.53 -30.06
C THR A 31 -17.06 -28.02 -30.24
N PHE A 32 -17.73 -27.43 -31.23
CA PHE A 32 -17.72 -25.97 -31.44
C PHE A 32 -18.41 -25.22 -30.29
N ALA A 33 -19.51 -25.75 -29.76
CA ALA A 33 -20.18 -25.17 -28.59
C ALA A 33 -19.27 -25.22 -27.35
N CYS A 34 -18.64 -26.36 -27.05
CA CYS A 34 -17.68 -26.46 -25.94
C CYS A 34 -16.44 -25.56 -26.11
N LEU A 35 -15.88 -25.46 -27.33
CA LEU A 35 -14.74 -24.57 -27.62
C LEU A 35 -15.10 -23.09 -27.47
N SER A 36 -16.30 -22.68 -27.91
CA SER A 36 -16.80 -21.31 -27.72
C SER A 36 -17.03 -20.98 -26.25
N LEU A 37 -17.50 -21.93 -25.45
CA LEU A 37 -17.69 -21.77 -24.00
C LEU A 37 -16.35 -21.68 -23.26
N TYR A 38 -15.34 -22.46 -23.70
CA TYR A 38 -13.97 -22.41 -23.17
C TYR A 38 -13.25 -21.09 -23.48
N LEU A 39 -13.43 -20.57 -24.70
CA LEU A 39 -12.91 -19.26 -25.11
C LEU A 39 -13.61 -18.11 -24.37
N CYS A 40 -14.92 -18.26 -24.09
CA CYS A 40 -15.67 -17.29 -23.30
C CYS A 40 -15.24 -17.29 -21.82
N LEU A 41 -14.95 -18.45 -21.23
CA LEU A 41 -14.42 -18.55 -19.86
C LEU A 41 -13.01 -17.98 -19.71
N CYS A 42 -12.17 -18.01 -20.74
CA CYS A 42 -10.78 -17.54 -20.64
C CYS A 42 -10.63 -16.01 -20.86
N GLY A 43 -11.66 -15.34 -21.38
CA GLY A 43 -11.63 -13.90 -21.73
C GLY A 43 -11.86 -12.93 -20.57
N ALA A 44 -12.20 -13.43 -19.37
CA ALA A 44 -12.51 -12.60 -18.20
C ALA A 44 -11.44 -12.65 -17.10
N ALA A 45 -10.18 -12.92 -17.45
CA ALA A 45 -9.07 -12.69 -16.54
C ALA A 45 -8.74 -11.19 -16.48
N ALA A 46 -9.64 -10.39 -15.91
CA ALA A 46 -9.32 -9.04 -15.47
C ALA A 46 -8.19 -9.16 -14.45
N TYR A 47 -7.04 -8.53 -14.75
CA TYR A 47 -5.95 -8.37 -13.80
C TYR A 47 -6.51 -7.61 -12.58
N VAL A 48 -6.54 -8.29 -11.43
CA VAL A 48 -6.78 -7.66 -10.13
C VAL A 48 -5.43 -7.63 -9.44
N GLU A 49 -4.89 -6.43 -9.25
CA GLU A 49 -3.70 -6.22 -8.45
C GLU A 49 -4.11 -6.32 -6.97
N SER A 50 -4.06 -7.52 -6.39
CA SER A 50 -4.33 -7.72 -4.96
C SER A 50 -3.10 -7.33 -4.15
N VAL A 51 -3.08 -6.09 -3.64
CA VAL A 51 -2.16 -5.71 -2.54
C VAL A 51 -2.70 -6.28 -1.24
N ALA A 52 -2.20 -7.45 -0.85
CA ALA A 52 -2.37 -7.95 0.52
C ALA A 52 -1.44 -7.16 1.44
N GLY A 53 -1.91 -6.02 1.94
CA GLY A 53 -1.36 -5.40 3.13
C GLY A 53 -1.87 -6.17 4.33
N SER A 54 -0.98 -6.87 5.04
CA SER A 54 -1.29 -7.40 6.36
C SER A 54 -1.60 -6.23 7.29
N VAL A 55 -2.87 -6.06 7.63
CA VAL A 55 -3.31 -5.07 8.61
C VAL A 55 -3.98 -5.81 9.74
N ASP A 56 -3.32 -5.80 10.90
CA ASP A 56 -3.97 -6.12 12.16
C ASP A 56 -5.18 -5.19 12.30
N PRO A 57 -6.39 -5.71 12.55
CA PRO A 57 -7.57 -4.90 12.83
C PRO A 57 -7.50 -4.43 14.29
N ASP A 58 -6.41 -3.73 14.64
CA ASP A 58 -6.52 -2.75 15.70
C ASP A 58 -7.26 -1.56 15.08
N LEU A 59 -8.18 -0.94 15.82
CA LEU A 59 -8.70 0.40 15.50
C LEU A 59 -7.58 1.44 15.70
N GLY A 60 -6.40 1.15 15.14
CA GLY A 60 -5.14 1.81 15.35
C GLY A 60 -5.20 3.15 14.65
N HIS A 61 -5.11 4.20 15.46
CA HIS A 61 -5.08 5.58 15.01
C HIS A 61 -4.17 5.73 13.78
N PHE A 62 -4.75 6.19 12.66
CA PHE A 62 -3.97 6.49 11.47
C PHE A 62 -2.90 7.54 11.79
N GLN A 63 -1.63 7.16 11.65
CA GLN A 63 -0.50 8.04 11.83
C GLN A 63 -0.07 8.61 10.47
N PRO A 64 -0.19 9.92 10.22
CA PRO A 64 0.23 10.51 8.96
C PRO A 64 1.76 10.42 8.79
N MET A 65 2.20 9.98 7.61
CA MET A 65 3.62 9.84 7.29
C MET A 65 3.94 10.37 5.89
N VAL A 66 5.14 10.89 5.71
CA VAL A 66 5.69 11.30 4.41
C VAL A 66 7.01 10.59 4.16
N ALA A 67 7.29 10.26 2.91
CA ALA A 67 8.51 9.58 2.50
C ALA A 67 9.20 10.37 1.39
N LEU A 68 10.51 10.51 1.53
CA LEU A 68 11.36 11.32 0.67
C LEU A 68 12.53 10.47 0.16
N LEU A 69 12.94 10.67 -1.09
CA LEU A 69 13.99 9.88 -1.75
C LEU A 69 14.96 10.78 -2.53
N CYS A 70 15.95 11.35 -1.84
CA CYS A 70 16.82 12.41 -2.37
C CYS A 70 17.97 11.88 -3.24
N ASP A 71 18.53 10.72 -2.90
CA ASP A 71 19.77 10.24 -3.54
C ASP A 71 19.51 9.52 -4.89
N HIS A 72 18.27 9.59 -5.39
CA HIS A 72 17.83 8.95 -6.64
C HIS A 72 17.41 9.96 -7.73
N GLY A 73 17.82 11.23 -7.58
CA GLY A 73 17.53 12.33 -8.49
C GLY A 73 16.21 13.03 -8.15
N LYS A 74 15.60 13.69 -9.15
CA LYS A 74 14.31 14.39 -8.97
C LYS A 74 13.16 13.38 -8.94
N VAL A 75 12.86 12.86 -7.77
CA VAL A 75 11.76 11.94 -7.48
C VAL A 75 10.68 12.69 -6.69
N HIS A 76 9.42 12.46 -7.03
CA HIS A 76 8.30 12.99 -6.27
C HIS A 76 8.24 12.37 -4.87
N ASN A 77 7.93 13.20 -3.88
CA ASN A 77 7.69 12.75 -2.52
C ASN A 77 6.41 11.89 -2.48
N GLN A 78 6.36 10.98 -1.52
CA GLN A 78 5.17 10.18 -1.26
C GLN A 78 4.58 10.49 0.12
N TYR A 79 3.29 10.25 0.28
CA TYR A 79 2.60 10.35 1.57
C TYR A 79 1.68 9.15 1.77
N LEU A 80 1.44 8.80 3.03
CA LEU A 80 0.58 7.69 3.40
C LEU A 80 -0.88 8.15 3.45
N THR A 81 -1.76 7.52 2.68
CA THR A 81 -3.20 7.80 2.76
C THR A 81 -3.84 7.12 3.97
N GLU A 82 -5.02 7.59 4.38
CA GLU A 82 -5.78 6.98 5.50
C GLU A 82 -6.11 5.50 5.26
N GLY A 83 -6.22 5.07 4.01
CA GLY A 83 -6.33 3.66 3.61
C GLY A 83 -4.99 2.90 3.61
N GLN A 84 -3.98 3.38 4.34
CA GLN A 84 -2.65 2.78 4.49
C GLN A 84 -1.90 2.50 3.18
N ARG A 85 -2.16 3.32 2.15
CA ARG A 85 -1.50 3.22 0.85
C ARG A 85 -0.59 4.41 0.60
N TRP A 86 0.64 4.14 0.20
CA TRP A 86 1.59 5.15 -0.24
C TRP A 86 1.21 5.69 -1.63
N VAL A 87 1.18 7.02 -1.75
CA VAL A 87 0.87 7.71 -3.01
C VAL A 87 1.88 8.81 -3.28
N SER A 88 2.21 9.00 -4.56
CA SER A 88 3.08 10.09 -5.01
C SER A 88 2.32 11.41 -5.04
N ASP A 89 2.97 12.49 -4.59
CA ASP A 89 2.42 13.83 -4.73
C ASP A 89 2.37 14.23 -6.22
N PRO A 90 1.22 14.69 -6.74
CA PRO A 90 1.07 15.12 -8.13
C PRO A 90 1.78 16.44 -8.46
N ASP A 91 2.15 17.24 -7.45
CA ASP A 91 2.82 18.53 -7.61
C ASP A 91 4.26 18.33 -8.09
N PRO A 92 4.65 18.93 -9.23
CA PRO A 92 6.02 18.89 -9.73
C PRO A 92 7.05 19.55 -8.81
N LYS A 93 6.61 20.40 -7.88
CA LYS A 93 7.48 21.03 -6.87
C LYS A 93 7.69 20.17 -5.63
N ALA A 94 6.86 19.14 -5.41
CA ALA A 94 6.98 18.21 -4.28
C ALA A 94 8.09 17.18 -4.52
N VAL A 95 9.32 17.67 -4.67
CA VAL A 95 10.54 16.87 -4.87
C VAL A 95 11.25 16.74 -3.53
N CYS A 96 12.14 15.76 -3.41
CA CYS A 96 12.87 15.51 -2.17
C CYS A 96 13.63 16.75 -1.67
N THR A 97 13.52 16.97 -0.36
CA THR A 97 14.27 17.96 0.41
C THR A 97 14.82 17.30 1.68
N LYS A 98 15.94 17.82 2.18
CA LYS A 98 16.55 17.39 3.45
C LYS A 98 16.28 18.39 4.58
N GLU A 99 15.67 19.54 4.29
CA GLU A 99 15.43 20.58 5.27
C GLU A 99 14.20 20.26 6.13
N ARG A 100 14.39 20.28 7.46
CA ARG A 100 13.34 19.90 8.42
C ARG A 100 12.08 20.77 8.30
N LEU A 101 12.24 22.08 8.07
CA LEU A 101 11.13 23.02 7.95
C LEU A 101 10.33 22.77 6.67
N GLU A 102 11.01 22.53 5.55
CA GLU A 102 10.34 22.21 4.28
C GLU A 102 9.59 20.86 4.35
N ILE A 103 10.13 19.86 5.04
CA ILE A 103 9.43 18.58 5.26
C ILE A 103 8.18 18.78 6.14
N LEU A 104 8.26 19.64 7.17
CA LEU A 104 7.11 19.97 8.02
C LEU A 104 6.03 20.70 7.22
N GLU A 105 6.41 21.64 6.35
CA GLU A 105 5.49 22.33 5.45
C GLU A 105 4.84 21.34 4.46
N TYR A 106 5.63 20.42 3.92
CA TYR A 106 5.11 19.35 3.07
C TYR A 106 4.08 18.47 3.79
N CYS A 107 4.34 18.05 5.04
CA CYS A 107 3.36 17.35 5.87
C CYS A 107 2.03 18.12 5.98
N ARG A 108 2.09 19.44 6.26
CA ARG A 108 0.89 20.29 6.37
C ARG A 108 0.13 20.41 5.05
N LYS A 109 0.86 20.47 3.93
CA LYS A 109 0.29 20.53 2.58
C LYS A 109 -0.51 19.28 2.24
N VAL A 110 0.06 18.09 2.47
CA VAL A 110 -0.59 16.82 2.09
C VAL A 110 -1.66 16.36 3.09
N TYR A 111 -1.61 16.85 4.33
CA TYR A 111 -2.59 16.59 5.38
C TYR A 111 -3.24 17.88 5.93
N PRO A 112 -3.98 18.65 5.12
CA PRO A 112 -4.47 19.97 5.50
C PRO A 112 -5.55 19.94 6.61
N LYS A 113 -6.16 18.78 6.86
CA LYS A 113 -7.19 18.60 7.89
C LYS A 113 -6.60 18.29 9.27
N ARG A 114 -5.29 18.18 9.39
CA ARG A 114 -4.57 17.76 10.61
C ARG A 114 -3.71 18.91 11.12
N ASP A 115 -3.74 19.18 12.43
CA ASP A 115 -2.91 20.22 13.06
C ASP A 115 -1.48 19.70 13.30
N ILE A 116 -0.72 19.58 12.20
CA ILE A 116 0.65 19.08 12.24
C ILE A 116 1.61 20.19 12.69
N ARG A 117 2.32 19.95 13.78
CA ARG A 117 3.27 20.91 14.36
C ARG A 117 4.71 20.44 14.39
N ASN A 118 4.95 19.14 14.32
CA ASN A 118 6.29 18.59 14.36
C ASN A 118 6.43 17.39 13.43
N ILE A 119 7.67 17.01 13.15
CA ILE A 119 8.01 15.82 12.39
C ILE A 119 9.06 15.01 13.11
N VAL A 120 9.02 13.69 12.97
CA VAL A 120 10.07 12.82 13.49
C VAL A 120 10.40 11.77 12.45
N GLU A 121 11.69 11.58 12.18
CA GLU A 121 12.13 10.49 11.29
C GLU A 121 11.85 9.15 11.98
N ASN A 122 11.42 8.15 11.21
CA ASN A 122 11.15 6.85 11.76
C ASN A 122 12.45 6.11 12.10
N MET A 123 12.41 5.31 13.17
CA MET A 123 13.58 4.51 13.59
C MET A 123 13.87 3.39 12.59
N HIS A 124 12.83 2.83 11.99
CA HIS A 124 12.91 1.70 11.07
C HIS A 124 12.76 2.11 9.61
N TYR A 125 13.37 1.31 8.74
CA TYR A 125 13.19 1.43 7.30
C TYR A 125 11.89 0.77 6.85
N PHE A 126 11.25 1.39 5.87
CA PHE A 126 10.02 0.94 5.24
C PHE A 126 10.29 0.68 3.77
N LYS A 127 9.81 -0.47 3.28
CA LYS A 127 9.89 -0.81 1.86
C LYS A 127 8.72 -0.15 1.13
N ILE A 128 9.00 0.94 0.40
CA ILE A 128 8.00 1.71 -0.32
C ILE A 128 8.21 1.54 -1.83
N SER A 129 7.15 1.22 -2.55
CA SER A 129 7.14 1.01 -4.00
C SER A 129 6.44 2.14 -4.74
N GLY A 130 6.59 2.16 -6.06
CA GLY A 130 5.83 3.08 -6.92
C GLY A 130 6.38 4.50 -6.94
N TRP A 131 7.70 4.66 -6.79
CA TRP A 131 8.36 5.96 -6.89
C TRP A 131 8.26 6.55 -8.30
N CYS A 132 7.88 7.82 -8.40
CA CYS A 132 7.69 8.52 -9.67
C CYS A 132 8.81 9.55 -9.86
N LYS A 133 9.55 9.48 -10.97
CA LYS A 133 10.51 10.53 -11.35
C LYS A 133 9.78 11.70 -11.99
N VAL A 134 10.23 12.93 -11.72
CA VAL A 134 9.64 14.14 -12.32
C VAL A 134 9.71 14.05 -13.84
N GLY A 135 8.58 14.28 -14.51
CA GLY A 135 8.44 14.19 -15.98
C GLY A 135 8.22 12.77 -16.53
N GLN A 136 8.21 11.74 -15.69
CA GLN A 136 7.93 10.36 -16.10
C GLN A 136 6.49 9.97 -15.75
N LYS A 137 5.75 9.45 -16.74
CA LYS A 137 4.37 8.96 -16.53
C LYS A 137 4.29 7.62 -15.80
N ARG A 138 5.36 6.82 -15.84
CA ARG A 138 5.41 5.50 -15.22
C ARG A 138 6.22 5.55 -13.93
N CYS A 139 5.57 5.27 -12.82
CA CYS A 139 6.22 5.13 -11.53
C CYS A 139 6.81 3.72 -11.41
N LYS A 140 8.08 3.62 -11.03
CA LYS A 140 8.83 2.36 -10.97
C LYS A 140 9.84 2.43 -9.83
N GLY A 141 10.16 1.26 -9.29
CA GLY A 141 11.18 1.13 -8.26
C GLY A 141 10.58 0.99 -6.88
N THR A 142 11.34 0.29 -6.04
CA THR A 142 11.03 0.02 -4.65
C THR A 142 12.28 0.30 -3.85
N HIS A 143 12.15 1.14 -2.83
CA HIS A 143 13.27 1.60 -2.03
C HIS A 143 12.96 1.42 -0.56
N TRP A 144 13.98 1.05 0.20
CA TRP A 144 13.96 1.11 1.64
C TRP A 144 14.29 2.52 2.07
N VAL A 145 13.36 3.19 2.72
CA VAL A 145 13.53 4.57 3.20
C VAL A 145 13.06 4.68 4.64
N LYS A 146 13.51 5.69 5.35
CA LYS A 146 12.94 6.07 6.65
C LYS A 146 11.92 7.20 6.43
N PRO A 147 10.61 6.93 6.58
CA PRO A 147 9.62 7.98 6.47
C PRO A 147 9.69 8.94 7.65
N PHE A 148 9.16 10.14 7.48
CA PHE A 148 8.89 11.06 8.58
C PHE A 148 7.44 10.90 9.03
N ARG A 149 7.24 10.72 10.33
CA ARG A 149 5.92 10.82 10.96
C ARG A 149 5.58 12.30 11.15
N CYS A 150 4.41 12.70 10.67
CA CYS A 150 3.87 14.02 10.92
C CYS A 150 3.07 13.98 12.23
N LEU A 151 3.49 14.77 13.22
CA LEU A 151 2.94 14.73 14.58
C LEU A 151 1.92 15.84 14.79
N GLU A 152 0.77 15.47 15.30
CA GLU A 152 -0.32 16.37 15.69
C GLU A 152 -0.14 16.84 17.14
N GLY A 153 -0.60 18.06 17.44
CA GLY A 153 -0.71 18.56 18.82
C GLY A 153 0.27 19.69 19.20
N PRO A 154 0.16 20.22 20.43
CA PRO A 154 1.03 21.29 20.89
C PRO A 154 2.48 20.82 20.95
N PHE A 155 3.43 21.69 20.57
CA PHE A 155 4.85 21.42 20.75
C PHE A 155 5.11 21.18 22.24
N GLN A 156 5.35 19.92 22.63
CA GLN A 156 5.89 19.58 23.94
C GLN A 156 7.39 19.41 23.77
N SER A 157 8.17 20.37 24.28
CA SER A 157 9.57 20.08 24.60
C SER A 157 9.56 19.13 25.78
N ASP A 158 10.24 18.00 25.67
CA ASP A 158 10.42 17.08 26.79
C ASP A 158 10.96 17.85 27.99
N ALA A 159 10.17 17.95 29.05
CA ALA A 159 10.67 18.43 30.33
C ALA A 159 11.59 17.34 30.87
N LEU A 160 12.90 17.57 30.81
CA LEU A 160 13.84 16.75 31.58
C LEU A 160 13.44 16.92 33.04
N LEU A 161 12.99 15.82 33.66
CA LEU A 161 12.88 15.76 35.11
C LEU A 161 14.27 15.99 35.67
N VAL A 162 14.53 17.20 36.16
CA VAL A 162 15.73 17.49 36.94
C VAL A 162 15.54 16.78 38.28
N PRO A 163 16.39 15.81 38.64
CA PRO A 163 16.36 15.25 39.99
C PRO A 163 16.56 16.38 41.01
N GLU A 164 16.03 16.25 42.23
CA GLU A 164 16.05 17.30 43.27
C GLU A 164 17.46 17.81 43.70
N HIS A 165 18.55 17.34 43.08
CA HIS A 165 19.92 17.67 43.44
C HIS A 165 20.82 18.09 42.26
N CYS A 166 20.26 18.53 41.13
CA CYS A 166 21.05 19.11 40.03
C CYS A 166 20.69 20.58 39.79
N LEU A 167 21.70 21.45 39.76
CA LEU A 167 21.58 22.85 39.35
C LEU A 167 21.90 22.94 37.85
N PHE A 168 21.10 23.72 37.13
CA PHE A 168 21.48 24.21 35.81
C PHE A 168 22.51 25.33 36.00
N ASP A 169 23.66 25.18 35.35
CA ASP A 169 24.64 26.26 35.13
C ASP A 169 24.53 26.72 33.67
#